data_AF-A0A3C0CZP6-F1
#
_entry.id   AF-A0A3C0CZP6-F1
#
_cell.length_a   1.000
_cell.length_b   1.000
_cell.length_c   1.000
_cell.angle_alpha   90.00
_cell.angle_beta   90.00
_cell.angle_gamma   90.00
#
_symmetry.space_group_name_H-M   'P 1'
#
loop_
_entity.id
_entity.type
_entity.pdbx_description
1 polymer ?
#
loop_
_entity_poly.entity_id
_entity_poly.type
_entity_poly.pdbx_seq_one_letter_code
_entity_poly.pdbx_strand_id
1 'polypeptide(L)'
;MICFLYAITGSNRKRLLNPVIYISALLWAAVVMPWFIIEAQRHGALFLEPTLSTNTYDRLTTAVSNHQGPWYFYLVIIAAGFFPWVLLWPKSFIKDRGDAGRLLWLWILPPLVLFSIAKTKLPNYIVPMLPAFAILIAASVTEAKSRKIQGIATVSIGIAAAIASFFCLKSATAANHVLSAINPLWVAGVILVAYSIAGAALIKNSRLGPAVMAVMLGATLCLFPNEYTKVHRYFSPKQTAIDAAMVADGGPVYTINGIRCEYGLFFYSRPNMVVARDLKEFMKIIPKRADNYALVVSPNDAKILAEHGIKLKVCFDEKEWLIGKIDRKASRAR
;
A
#
# COMPACT_ATOMS: atom_id res chain seq x y z
N MET A 1 -20.01 0.83 10.18
CA MET A 1 -19.34 0.84 11.51
C MET A 1 -19.40 2.20 12.20
N ILE A 2 -18.77 3.27 11.67
CA ILE A 2 -18.65 4.57 12.37
C ILE A 2 -20.02 5.17 12.73
N CYS A 3 -20.98 5.22 11.80
CA CYS A 3 -22.34 5.72 12.07
C CYS A 3 -23.07 4.91 13.16
N PHE A 4 -22.85 3.60 13.18
CA PHE A 4 -23.41 2.70 14.20
C PHE A 4 -22.80 2.99 15.57
N LEU A 5 -21.46 3.06 15.66
CA LEU A 5 -20.74 3.43 16.88
C LEU A 5 -21.15 4.81 17.39
N TYR A 6 -21.29 5.79 16.50
CA TYR A 6 -21.73 7.14 16.83
C TYR A 6 -23.16 7.15 17.39
N ALA A 7 -24.06 6.36 16.83
CA ALA A 7 -25.44 6.26 17.29
C ALA A 7 -25.58 5.55 18.65
N ILE A 8 -24.78 4.52 18.96
CA ILE A 8 -24.84 3.81 20.26
C ILE A 8 -24.17 4.58 21.41
N THR A 9 -23.10 5.32 21.11
CA THR A 9 -22.36 6.15 22.08
C THR A 9 -23.00 7.52 22.31
N GLY A 10 -23.93 7.93 21.45
CA GLY A 10 -24.69 9.17 21.60
C GLY A 10 -25.84 9.05 22.60
N SER A 11 -26.28 10.19 23.14
CA SER A 11 -27.43 10.26 24.05
C SER A 11 -28.77 9.88 23.41
N ASN A 12 -28.88 9.93 22.06
CA ASN A 12 -30.11 9.64 21.34
C ASN A 12 -30.05 8.35 20.52
N ARG A 13 -30.18 7.21 21.21
CA ARG A 13 -30.19 5.86 20.61
C ARG A 13 -31.34 5.64 19.62
N LYS A 14 -32.40 6.46 19.65
CA LYS A 14 -33.50 6.41 18.67
C LYS A 14 -33.03 6.70 17.24
N ARG A 15 -31.85 7.30 17.07
CA ARG A 15 -31.20 7.47 15.75
C ARG A 15 -30.96 6.14 15.02
N LEU A 16 -30.83 5.02 15.73
CA LEU A 16 -30.69 3.68 15.11
C LEU A 16 -31.95 3.23 14.36
N LEU A 17 -33.11 3.77 14.72
CA LEU A 17 -34.39 3.47 14.05
C LEU A 17 -34.61 4.31 12.79
N ASN A 18 -33.65 5.18 12.44
CA ASN A 18 -33.77 6.00 11.26
C ASN A 18 -33.75 5.11 9.99
N PRO A 19 -34.78 5.17 9.13
CA PRO A 19 -34.85 4.34 7.91
C PRO A 19 -33.63 4.50 7.00
N VAL A 20 -32.97 5.66 7.03
CA VAL A 20 -31.74 5.93 6.26
C VAL A 20 -30.64 4.91 6.57
N ILE A 21 -30.52 4.42 7.82
CA ILE A 21 -29.50 3.42 8.18
C ILE A 21 -29.77 2.09 7.47
N TYR A 22 -31.02 1.65 7.45
CA TYR A 22 -31.42 0.40 6.81
C TYR A 22 -31.34 0.50 5.28
N ILE A 23 -31.79 1.62 4.71
CA ILE A 23 -31.63 1.90 3.27
C ILE A 23 -30.15 1.90 2.90
N SER A 24 -29.29 2.53 3.70
CA SER A 24 -27.84 2.54 3.46
C SER A 24 -27.23 1.14 3.54
N ALA A 25 -27.68 0.31 4.49
CA ALA A 25 -27.23 -1.07 4.63
C ALA A 25 -27.68 -1.94 3.44
N LEU A 26 -28.91 -1.75 2.97
CA LEU A 26 -29.44 -2.43 1.79
C LEU A 26 -28.69 -2.03 0.53
N LEU A 27 -28.42 -0.74 0.33
CA LEU A 27 -27.63 -0.26 -0.81
C LEU A 27 -26.20 -0.80 -0.77
N TRP A 28 -25.57 -0.81 0.41
CA TRP A 28 -24.26 -1.41 0.60
C TRP A 28 -24.27 -2.90 0.23
N ALA A 29 -25.25 -3.66 0.73
CA ALA A 29 -25.38 -5.08 0.43
C ALA A 29 -25.65 -5.33 -1.06
N ALA A 30 -26.51 -4.52 -1.69
CA ALA A 30 -26.82 -4.61 -3.11
C ALA A 30 -25.58 -4.37 -4.01
N VAL A 31 -24.63 -3.56 -3.56
CA VAL A 31 -23.37 -3.33 -4.28
C VAL A 31 -22.34 -4.42 -3.99
N VAL A 32 -22.19 -4.82 -2.72
CA VAL A 32 -21.10 -5.70 -2.29
C VAL A 32 -21.42 -7.18 -2.50
N MET A 33 -22.61 -7.62 -2.09
CA MET A 33 -22.95 -9.05 -2.04
C MET A 33 -22.95 -9.76 -3.40
N PRO A 34 -23.38 -9.15 -4.53
CA PRO A 34 -23.43 -9.87 -5.80
C PRO A 34 -22.11 -10.52 -6.21
N TRP A 35 -20.98 -9.82 -6.03
CA TRP A 35 -19.67 -10.37 -6.36
C TRP A 35 -19.30 -11.56 -5.47
N PHE A 36 -19.48 -11.45 -4.15
CA PHE A 36 -19.21 -12.55 -3.22
C PHE A 36 -20.11 -13.77 -3.49
N ILE A 37 -21.38 -13.55 -3.85
CA ILE A 37 -22.31 -14.62 -4.19
C ILE A 37 -21.84 -15.34 -5.46
N ILE A 38 -21.46 -14.60 -6.51
CA ILE A 38 -20.99 -15.18 -7.77
C ILE A 38 -19.70 -15.99 -7.55
N GLU A 39 -18.72 -15.45 -6.81
CA GLU A 39 -17.48 -16.15 -6.51
C GLU A 39 -17.72 -17.41 -5.67
N ALA A 40 -18.59 -17.33 -4.65
CA ALA A 40 -18.96 -18.48 -3.85
C ALA A 40 -19.68 -19.56 -4.67
N GLN A 41 -20.56 -19.18 -5.61
CA GLN A 41 -21.24 -20.13 -6.50
C GLN A 41 -20.29 -20.80 -7.49
N ARG A 42 -19.27 -20.09 -7.97
CA ARG A 42 -18.31 -20.60 -8.96
C ARG A 42 -17.21 -21.46 -8.35
N HIS A 43 -16.74 -21.09 -7.16
CA HIS A 43 -15.53 -21.66 -6.58
C HIS A 43 -15.78 -22.39 -5.25
N GLY A 44 -16.95 -22.22 -4.64
CA GLY A 44 -17.35 -22.95 -3.43
C GLY A 44 -16.34 -22.80 -2.29
N ALA A 45 -15.95 -23.93 -1.70
CA ALA A 45 -15.00 -23.99 -0.59
C ALA A 45 -13.63 -23.41 -0.95
N LEU A 46 -13.18 -23.53 -2.21
CA LEU A 46 -11.88 -22.99 -2.67
C LEU A 46 -11.81 -21.46 -2.56
N PHE A 47 -12.95 -20.78 -2.55
CA PHE A 47 -13.04 -19.34 -2.29
C PHE A 47 -13.35 -19.03 -0.81
N LEU A 48 -14.34 -19.71 -0.25
CA LEU A 48 -14.86 -19.39 1.09
C LEU A 48 -13.88 -19.69 2.22
N GLU A 49 -13.21 -20.85 2.18
CA GLU A 49 -12.27 -21.25 3.23
C GLU A 49 -11.10 -20.28 3.39
N PRO A 50 -10.30 -19.98 2.35
CA PRO A 50 -9.18 -19.04 2.52
C PRO A 50 -9.66 -17.61 2.80
N THR A 51 -10.84 -17.20 2.30
CA THR A 51 -11.40 -15.86 2.56
C THR A 51 -11.79 -15.68 4.03
N LEU A 52 -12.49 -16.65 4.62
CA LEU A 52 -12.97 -16.57 6.00
C LEU A 52 -11.91 -17.00 7.02
N SER A 53 -11.15 -18.06 6.74
CA SER A 53 -10.10 -18.56 7.62
C SER A 53 -8.84 -17.71 7.48
N THR A 54 -8.03 -17.99 6.44
CA THR A 54 -6.67 -17.45 6.34
C THR A 54 -6.63 -15.94 6.20
N ASN A 55 -7.52 -15.36 5.40
CA ASN A 55 -7.51 -13.92 5.11
C ASN A 55 -8.23 -13.07 6.15
N THR A 56 -9.03 -13.68 7.02
CA THR A 56 -9.80 -12.95 8.03
C THR A 56 -9.47 -13.45 9.44
N TYR A 57 -9.85 -14.67 9.77
CA TYR A 57 -9.68 -15.22 11.12
C TYR A 57 -8.20 -15.38 11.51
N ASP A 58 -7.39 -16.05 10.69
CA ASP A 58 -6.00 -16.36 11.03
C ASP A 58 -5.16 -15.09 11.13
N ARG A 59 -5.42 -14.07 10.31
CA ARG A 59 -4.71 -12.78 10.41
C ARG A 59 -5.01 -12.03 11.72
N LEU A 60 -6.21 -12.23 12.28
CA LEU A 60 -6.58 -11.65 13.57
C LEU A 60 -5.92 -12.41 14.73
N THR A 61 -5.96 -13.74 14.70
CA THR A 61 -5.60 -14.61 15.84
C THR A 61 -4.16 -15.12 15.82
N THR A 62 -3.52 -15.14 14.65
CA THR A 62 -2.17 -15.65 14.43
C THR A 62 -1.32 -14.68 13.60
N ALA A 63 -0.01 -14.86 13.70
CA ALA A 63 0.95 -14.08 12.94
C ALA A 63 1.22 -14.73 11.59
N VAL A 64 0.42 -14.37 10.60
CA VAL A 64 0.59 -14.86 9.24
C VAL A 64 1.78 -14.16 8.59
N SER A 65 2.59 -14.91 7.85
CA SER A 65 3.73 -14.39 7.07
C SER A 65 4.82 -13.67 7.90
N ASN A 66 5.01 -14.04 9.17
CA ASN A 66 6.03 -13.44 10.06
C ASN A 66 5.86 -11.91 10.29
N HIS A 67 4.67 -11.37 10.01
CA HIS A 67 4.38 -9.95 10.23
C HIS A 67 3.93 -9.72 11.68
N GLN A 68 4.75 -10.09 12.66
CA GLN A 68 4.52 -9.77 14.07
C GLN A 68 4.99 -8.37 14.40
N GLY A 69 4.33 -7.74 15.37
CA GLY A 69 4.77 -6.48 15.93
C GLY A 69 4.23 -6.25 17.34
N PRO A 70 4.90 -5.39 18.13
CA PRO A 70 4.48 -5.06 19.49
C PRO A 70 3.12 -4.35 19.51
N TRP A 71 2.50 -4.28 20.68
CA TRP A 71 1.19 -3.61 20.84
C TRP A 71 1.23 -2.12 20.47
N TYR A 72 2.38 -1.45 20.64
CA TYR A 72 2.61 -0.04 20.27
C TYR A 72 3.05 0.15 18.81
N PHE A 73 3.11 -0.91 17.99
CA PHE A 73 3.57 -0.86 16.60
C PHE A 73 2.93 0.30 15.82
N TYR A 74 1.60 0.43 15.89
CA TYR A 74 0.90 1.46 15.15
C TYR A 74 1.14 2.87 15.68
N LEU A 75 1.44 3.06 16.96
CA LEU A 75 1.83 4.37 17.48
C LEU A 75 3.12 4.87 16.82
N VAL A 76 4.07 3.97 16.59
CA VAL A 76 5.33 4.27 15.89
C VAL A 76 5.07 4.56 14.41
N ILE A 77 4.25 3.73 13.74
CA ILE A 77 3.90 3.95 12.33
C ILE A 77 3.15 5.28 12.13
N ILE A 78 2.22 5.61 13.02
CA ILE A 78 1.49 6.88 12.98
C ILE A 78 2.47 8.04 13.22
N ALA A 79 3.36 7.94 14.21
CA ALA A 79 4.35 8.98 14.51
C ALA A 79 5.29 9.23 13.34
N ALA A 80 5.76 8.16 12.69
CA ALA A 80 6.58 8.25 11.49
C ALA A 80 5.80 8.82 10.29
N GLY A 81 4.59 8.32 10.04
CA GLY A 81 3.76 8.75 8.91
C GLY A 81 3.22 10.17 9.04
N PHE A 82 3.05 10.66 10.27
CA PHE A 82 2.68 12.04 10.56
C PHE A 82 3.86 12.92 10.92
N PHE A 83 5.10 12.44 10.86
CA PHE A 83 6.24 13.34 11.00
C PHE A 83 6.22 14.34 9.83
N PRO A 84 6.42 15.65 10.08
CA PRO A 84 6.79 16.32 11.33
C PRO A 84 5.61 16.81 12.20
N TRP A 85 4.37 16.64 11.77
CA TRP A 85 3.14 17.03 12.47
C TRP A 85 2.93 16.36 13.83
N VAL A 86 3.72 15.33 14.17
CA VAL A 86 3.75 14.70 15.51
C VAL A 86 3.94 15.71 16.64
N LEU A 87 4.63 16.82 16.37
CA LEU A 87 4.86 17.91 17.33
C LEU A 87 3.57 18.62 17.79
N LEU A 88 2.47 18.45 17.05
CA LEU A 88 1.18 19.09 17.32
C LEU A 88 0.20 18.17 18.08
N TRP A 89 0.48 16.88 18.18
CA TRP A 89 -0.41 15.86 18.76
C TRP A 89 -0.94 16.19 20.15
N PRO A 90 -0.13 16.65 21.13
CA PRO A 90 -0.62 16.86 22.50
C PRO A 90 -1.80 17.83 22.54
N LYS A 91 -1.79 18.88 21.70
CA LYS A 91 -2.89 19.86 21.64
C LYS A 91 -4.10 19.35 20.87
N SER A 92 -3.91 18.44 19.94
CA SER A 92 -5.00 17.82 19.17
C SER A 92 -5.93 16.99 20.07
N PHE A 93 -5.39 16.39 21.13
CA PHE A 93 -6.12 15.45 22.00
C PHE A 93 -6.80 16.05 23.23
N ILE A 94 -6.36 17.23 23.69
CA ILE A 94 -6.83 17.80 24.98
C ILE A 94 -8.12 18.61 24.82
N LYS A 95 -8.42 19.12 23.62
CA LYS A 95 -9.55 20.02 23.40
C LYS A 95 -10.83 19.24 23.12
N ASP A 96 -11.85 19.48 23.94
CA ASP A 96 -13.20 19.02 23.65
C ASP A 96 -13.78 19.75 22.43
N ARG A 97 -14.34 18.98 21.51
CA ARG A 97 -14.94 19.42 20.25
C ARG A 97 -16.38 18.90 20.10
N GLY A 98 -17.00 18.49 21.21
CA GLY A 98 -18.35 17.97 21.25
C GLY A 98 -18.58 16.81 20.26
N ASP A 99 -19.72 16.85 19.58
CA ASP A 99 -20.16 15.81 18.65
C ASP A 99 -19.18 15.58 17.48
N ALA A 100 -18.54 16.64 16.96
CA ALA A 100 -17.55 16.53 15.90
C ALA A 100 -16.27 15.83 16.37
N GLY A 101 -15.79 16.19 17.57
CA GLY A 101 -14.66 15.49 18.21
C GLY A 101 -14.96 14.02 18.46
N ARG A 102 -16.16 13.71 18.97
CA ARG A 102 -16.63 12.33 19.17
C ARG A 102 -16.60 11.55 17.86
N LEU A 103 -17.12 12.13 16.77
CA LEU A 103 -17.11 11.46 15.46
C LEU A 103 -15.69 11.14 14.98
N LEU A 104 -14.75 12.08 15.10
CA LEU A 104 -13.35 11.87 14.71
C LEU A 104 -12.71 10.76 15.55
N TRP A 105 -12.94 10.73 16.85
CA TRP A 105 -12.40 9.66 17.72
C TRP A 105 -13.01 8.30 17.43
N LEU A 106 -14.30 8.23 17.11
CA LEU A 106 -14.95 6.99 16.66
C LEU A 106 -14.53 6.55 15.26
N TRP A 107 -13.87 7.42 14.50
CA TRP A 107 -13.20 7.04 13.26
C TRP A 107 -11.77 6.55 13.55
N ILE A 108 -11.04 7.19 14.46
CA ILE A 108 -9.64 6.86 14.78
C ILE A 108 -9.51 5.58 15.60
N LEU A 109 -10.24 5.49 16.73
CA LEU A 109 -10.01 4.47 17.74
C LEU A 109 -10.37 3.06 17.29
N PRO A 110 -11.50 2.79 16.61
CA PRO A 110 -11.85 1.42 16.24
C PRO A 110 -10.81 0.73 15.36
N PRO A 111 -10.36 1.28 14.21
CA PRO A 111 -9.30 0.64 13.43
C PRO A 111 -7.97 0.59 14.21
N LEU A 112 -7.61 1.64 14.97
CA LEU A 112 -6.38 1.63 15.74
C LEU A 112 -6.35 0.49 16.76
N VAL A 113 -7.41 0.33 17.55
CA VAL A 113 -7.53 -0.70 18.58
C VAL A 113 -7.60 -2.08 17.93
N LEU A 114 -8.47 -2.26 16.93
CA LEU A 114 -8.65 -3.54 16.25
C LEU A 114 -7.33 -4.06 15.68
N PHE A 115 -6.60 -3.23 14.93
CA PHE A 115 -5.34 -3.65 14.33
C PHE A 115 -4.21 -3.77 15.35
N SER A 116 -4.21 -2.97 16.43
CA SER A 116 -3.21 -3.13 17.49
C SER A 116 -3.34 -4.46 18.23
N ILE A 117 -4.58 -4.95 18.39
CA ILE A 117 -4.87 -6.27 18.99
C ILE A 117 -4.56 -7.41 18.01
N ALA A 118 -4.79 -7.21 16.71
CA ALA A 118 -4.50 -8.22 15.69
C ALA A 118 -3.03 -8.69 15.74
N LYS A 119 -2.84 -10.01 15.57
CA LYS A 119 -1.49 -10.60 15.61
C LYS A 119 -0.67 -10.26 14.38
N THR A 120 -1.27 -10.29 13.19
CA THR A 120 -0.64 -9.86 11.94
C THR A 120 -0.68 -8.34 11.84
N LYS A 121 0.47 -7.67 11.72
CA LYS A 121 0.59 -6.22 11.66
C LYS A 121 1.27 -5.78 10.37
N LEU A 122 0.53 -5.05 9.55
CA LEU A 122 1.05 -4.36 8.37
C LEU A 122 0.93 -2.85 8.53
N PRO A 123 1.95 -2.06 8.13
CA PRO A 123 1.95 -0.59 8.28
C PRO A 123 0.73 0.10 7.67
N ASN A 124 0.20 -0.41 6.56
CA ASN A 124 -0.92 0.20 5.84
C ASN A 124 -2.30 -0.09 6.44
N TYR A 125 -2.42 -0.96 7.45
CA TYR A 125 -3.73 -1.28 8.06
C TYR A 125 -4.39 -0.07 8.73
N ILE A 126 -3.61 0.89 9.21
CA ILE A 126 -4.12 2.13 9.83
C ILE A 126 -4.48 3.22 8.82
N VAL A 127 -4.24 3.05 7.52
CA VAL A 127 -4.56 4.06 6.50
C VAL A 127 -6.00 4.60 6.62
N PRO A 128 -7.03 3.78 6.90
CA PRO A 128 -8.40 4.26 7.04
C PRO A 128 -8.63 5.29 8.16
N MET A 129 -7.79 5.35 9.21
CA MET A 129 -7.93 6.35 10.29
C MET A 129 -7.18 7.66 10.03
N LEU A 130 -6.21 7.68 9.11
CA LEU A 130 -5.35 8.84 8.91
C LEU A 130 -6.13 10.12 8.53
N PRO A 131 -7.20 10.09 7.73
CA PRO A 131 -7.96 11.31 7.40
C PRO A 131 -8.56 11.98 8.64
N ALA A 132 -9.21 11.22 9.53
CA ALA A 132 -9.76 11.76 10.77
C ALA A 132 -8.67 12.33 11.68
N PHE A 133 -7.53 11.65 11.75
CA PHE A 133 -6.41 12.10 12.55
C PHE A 133 -5.80 13.40 12.00
N ALA A 134 -5.68 13.54 10.68
CA ALA A 134 -5.26 14.77 10.02
C ALA A 134 -6.23 15.93 10.28
N ILE A 135 -7.54 15.70 10.21
CA ILE A 135 -8.56 16.71 10.54
C ILE A 135 -8.41 17.18 11.99
N LEU A 136 -8.18 16.26 12.93
CA LEU A 136 -8.01 16.58 14.35
C LEU A 136 -6.76 17.44 14.60
N ILE A 137 -5.66 17.13 13.93
CA ILE A 137 -4.42 17.94 13.99
C ILE A 137 -4.66 19.31 13.37
N ALA A 138 -5.25 19.37 12.17
CA ALA A 138 -5.52 20.62 11.48
C ALA A 138 -6.42 21.56 12.30
N ALA A 139 -7.50 21.03 12.89
CA ALA A 139 -8.39 21.78 13.78
C ALA A 139 -7.65 22.38 14.98
N SER A 140 -6.68 21.65 15.56
CA SER A 140 -5.88 22.16 16.67
C SER A 140 -4.96 23.32 16.29
N VAL A 141 -4.52 23.38 15.04
CA VAL A 141 -3.69 24.48 14.52
C VAL A 141 -4.54 25.69 14.16
N THR A 142 -5.66 25.49 13.46
CA THR A 142 -6.52 26.59 13.00
C THR A 142 -7.21 27.32 14.15
N GLU A 143 -7.59 26.59 15.20
CA GLU A 143 -8.22 27.16 16.38
C GLU A 143 -7.20 27.79 17.35
N ALA A 144 -5.92 27.49 17.20
CA ALA A 144 -4.89 28.00 18.08
C ALA A 144 -4.58 29.47 17.79
N LYS A 145 -4.95 30.34 18.74
CA LYS A 145 -4.47 31.75 18.77
C LYS A 145 -3.03 31.88 19.28
N SER A 146 -2.39 30.78 19.69
CA SER A 146 -1.04 30.79 20.25
C SER A 146 0.02 30.90 19.16
N ARG A 147 0.86 31.95 19.23
CA ARG A 147 2.04 32.11 18.37
C ARG A 147 2.99 30.90 18.43
N LYS A 148 3.05 30.20 19.57
CA LYS A 148 3.87 28.99 19.72
C LYS A 148 3.38 27.84 18.84
N ILE A 149 2.07 27.59 18.81
CA ILE A 149 1.48 26.51 18.00
C ILE A 149 1.61 26.83 16.51
N GLN A 150 1.38 28.09 16.15
CA GLN A 150 1.59 28.56 14.77
C GLN A 150 3.06 28.41 14.35
N GLY A 151 4.02 28.75 15.22
CA GLY A 151 5.44 28.55 14.97
C GLY A 151 5.82 27.07 14.78
N ILE A 152 5.31 26.17 15.63
CA ILE A 152 5.53 24.71 15.48
C ILE A 152 4.95 24.21 14.16
N ALA A 153 3.76 24.67 13.77
CA ALA A 153 3.17 24.32 12.48
C ALA A 153 4.02 24.84 11.31
N THR A 154 4.52 26.08 11.36
CA THR A 154 5.42 26.63 10.35
C THR A 154 6.72 25.84 10.21
N VAL A 155 7.35 25.48 11.34
CA VAL A 155 8.56 24.63 11.34
C VAL A 155 8.26 23.25 10.75
N SER A 156 7.12 22.66 11.11
CA SER A 156 6.67 21.37 10.57
C SER A 156 6.48 21.44 9.04
N ILE A 157 5.86 22.50 8.53
CA ILE A 157 5.73 22.74 7.08
C ILE A 157 7.12 22.82 6.43
N GLY A 158 8.05 23.58 7.02
CA GLY A 158 9.41 23.70 6.49
C GLY A 158 10.17 22.37 6.45
N ILE A 159 10.06 21.55 7.50
CA ILE A 159 10.66 20.21 7.55
C ILE A 159 10.03 19.30 6.48
N ALA A 160 8.70 19.31 6.35
CA ALA A 160 8.01 18.50 5.36
C ALA A 160 8.42 18.90 3.92
N ALA A 161 8.53 20.20 3.65
CA ALA A 161 9.02 20.72 2.38
C ALA A 161 10.47 20.28 2.11
N ALA A 162 11.37 20.38 3.11
CA ALA A 162 12.76 19.96 2.98
C ALA A 162 12.90 18.45 2.69
N ILE A 163 12.11 17.61 3.36
CA ILE A 163 12.06 16.16 3.11
C ILE A 163 11.57 15.88 1.69
N ALA A 164 10.47 16.52 1.27
CA ALA A 164 9.95 16.37 -0.07
C ALA A 164 11.00 16.78 -1.12
N SER A 165 11.64 17.94 -0.96
CA SER A 165 12.72 18.41 -1.83
C SER A 165 13.92 17.45 -1.87
N PHE A 166 14.32 16.87 -0.74
CA PHE A 166 15.39 15.88 -0.69
C PHE A 166 15.07 14.64 -1.53
N PHE A 167 13.86 14.09 -1.38
CA PHE A 167 13.42 12.94 -2.18
C PHE A 167 13.26 13.29 -3.66
N CYS A 168 12.77 14.50 -3.99
CA CYS A 168 12.75 15.00 -5.37
C CYS A 168 14.15 15.00 -5.99
N LEU A 169 15.14 15.59 -5.30
CA LEU A 169 16.52 15.70 -5.80
C LEU A 169 17.19 14.32 -5.94
N LYS A 170 16.99 13.43 -4.97
CA LYS A 170 17.42 12.02 -5.06
C LYS A 170 16.80 11.31 -6.27
N SER A 171 15.50 11.51 -6.51
CA SER A 171 14.82 10.88 -7.64
C SER A 171 15.34 11.40 -8.99
N ALA A 172 15.62 12.71 -9.10
CA ALA A 172 16.14 13.37 -10.29
C ALA A 172 17.57 12.90 -10.61
N THR A 173 18.44 12.81 -9.60
CA THR A 173 19.82 12.31 -9.76
C THR A 173 19.88 10.81 -10.06
N ALA A 174 18.97 10.01 -9.51
CA ALA A 174 18.82 8.59 -9.88
C ALA A 174 18.17 8.39 -11.27
N ALA A 175 17.72 9.44 -11.95
CA ALA A 175 17.13 9.39 -13.29
C ALA A 175 18.12 9.74 -14.41
N ASN A 176 19.43 9.62 -14.18
CA ASN A 176 20.53 9.90 -15.13
C ASN A 176 20.50 9.14 -16.48
N HIS A 177 19.40 8.45 -16.83
CA HIS A 177 19.17 7.87 -18.15
C HIS A 177 18.09 8.55 -18.99
N VAL A 178 17.46 9.65 -18.55
CA VAL A 178 16.36 10.25 -19.33
C VAL A 178 16.36 11.79 -19.25
N LEU A 179 17.07 12.41 -20.20
CA LEU A 179 17.02 13.86 -20.46
C LEU A 179 15.58 14.39 -20.73
N SER A 180 14.60 13.52 -21.03
CA SER A 180 13.19 13.89 -21.22
C SER A 180 12.34 13.94 -19.95
N ALA A 181 12.84 13.49 -18.79
CA ALA A 181 12.16 13.58 -17.49
C ALA A 181 12.49 14.88 -16.72
N ILE A 182 13.38 15.71 -17.27
CA ILE A 182 13.92 16.92 -16.64
C ILE A 182 12.88 18.06 -16.59
N ASN A 183 11.97 18.16 -17.57
CA ASN A 183 11.04 19.29 -17.67
C ASN A 183 9.98 19.40 -16.53
N PRO A 184 9.28 18.33 -16.09
CA PRO A 184 8.27 18.48 -15.04
C PRO A 184 8.85 18.66 -13.63
N LEU A 185 10.09 18.23 -13.37
CA LEU A 185 10.71 18.26 -12.04
C LEU A 185 11.24 19.65 -11.65
N TRP A 186 11.81 20.40 -12.59
CA TRP A 186 12.18 21.80 -12.36
C TRP A 186 10.95 22.68 -12.18
N VAL A 187 9.87 22.43 -12.94
CA VAL A 187 8.60 23.13 -12.76
C VAL A 187 8.02 22.85 -11.38
N ALA A 188 8.01 21.60 -10.92
CA ALA A 188 7.56 21.25 -9.57
C ALA A 188 8.43 21.87 -8.46
N GLY A 189 9.76 21.92 -8.65
CA GLY A 189 10.70 22.57 -7.73
C GLY A 189 10.53 24.09 -7.65
N VAL A 190 10.37 24.76 -8.80
CA VAL A 190 10.09 26.21 -8.88
C VAL A 190 8.72 26.52 -8.26
N ILE A 191 7.71 25.69 -8.52
CA ILE A 191 6.39 25.79 -7.92
C ILE A 191 6.48 25.62 -6.39
N LEU A 192 7.28 24.68 -5.88
CA LEU A 192 7.53 24.49 -4.45
C LEU A 192 8.20 25.69 -3.79
N VAL A 193 9.22 26.28 -4.43
CA VAL A 193 9.91 27.47 -3.94
C VAL A 193 8.95 28.67 -3.96
N ALA A 194 8.21 28.87 -5.05
CA ALA A 194 7.21 29.93 -5.17
C ALA A 194 6.10 29.80 -4.12
N TYR A 195 5.59 28.58 -3.88
CA TYR A 195 4.58 28.33 -2.85
C TYR A 195 5.13 28.42 -1.42
N SER A 196 6.40 28.10 -1.19
CA SER A 196 7.06 28.28 0.11
C SER A 196 7.26 29.77 0.43
N ILE A 197 7.64 30.57 -0.57
CA ILE A 197 7.74 32.03 -0.48
C ILE A 197 6.35 32.65 -0.29
N ALA A 198 5.35 32.24 -1.06
CA ALA A 198 3.97 32.69 -0.90
C ALA A 198 3.39 32.28 0.47
N GLY A 199 3.69 31.07 0.95
CA GLY A 199 3.31 30.59 2.27
C GLY A 199 3.95 31.42 3.39
N ALA A 200 5.24 31.73 3.29
CA ALA A 200 5.94 32.62 4.22
C ALA A 200 5.34 34.04 4.22
N ALA A 201 4.98 34.58 3.06
CA ALA A 201 4.31 35.87 2.94
C ALA A 201 2.89 35.87 3.53
N LEU A 202 2.14 34.77 3.36
CA LEU A 202 0.77 34.61 3.86
C LEU A 202 0.69 34.34 5.37
N ILE A 203 1.74 33.76 5.96
CA ILE A 203 1.91 33.62 7.42
C ILE A 203 1.97 35.01 8.08
N LYS A 204 2.55 36.01 7.41
CA LYS A 204 2.57 37.40 7.87
C LYS A 204 1.15 37.99 8.01
N ASN A 205 0.17 37.44 7.29
CA ASN A 205 -1.25 37.84 7.30
C ASN A 205 -2.17 36.81 7.99
N SER A 206 -1.64 35.90 8.82
CA SER A 206 -2.43 34.88 9.54
C SER A 206 -3.19 33.86 8.66
N ARG A 207 -2.82 33.69 7.38
CA ARG A 207 -3.47 32.74 6.45
C ARG A 207 -2.67 31.44 6.31
N LEU A 208 -2.59 30.68 7.42
CA LEU A 208 -1.87 29.39 7.49
C LEU A 208 -2.45 28.29 6.59
N GLY A 209 -3.76 28.26 6.37
CA GLY A 209 -4.44 27.20 5.61
C GLY A 209 -3.96 27.06 4.14
N PRO A 210 -3.96 28.15 3.34
CA PRO A 210 -3.46 28.12 1.97
C PRO A 210 -1.98 27.72 1.84
N ALA A 211 -1.15 28.16 2.79
CA ALA A 211 0.27 27.80 2.82
C ALA A 211 0.48 26.30 3.04
N VAL A 212 -0.23 25.70 4.01
CA VAL A 212 -0.21 24.24 4.26
C VAL A 212 -0.71 23.48 3.04
N MET A 213 -1.82 23.92 2.43
CA MET A 213 -2.41 23.25 1.28
C MET A 213 -1.47 23.28 0.07
N ALA A 214 -0.76 24.38 -0.15
CA ALA A 214 0.21 24.52 -1.24
C ALA A 214 1.43 23.60 -1.07
N VAL A 215 1.99 23.50 0.14
CA VAL A 215 3.12 22.57 0.42
C VAL A 215 2.68 21.12 0.28
N MET A 216 1.49 20.77 0.78
CA MET A 216 0.96 19.40 0.68
C MET A 216 0.65 19.00 -0.76
N LEU A 217 0.10 19.92 -1.57
CA LEU A 217 -0.14 19.68 -2.99
C LEU A 217 1.18 19.51 -3.74
N GLY A 218 2.17 20.37 -3.47
CA GLY A 218 3.50 20.30 -4.08
C GLY A 218 4.23 18.99 -3.74
N ALA A 219 4.21 18.57 -2.47
CA ALA A 219 4.81 17.31 -2.05
C ALA A 219 4.12 16.09 -2.70
N THR A 220 2.79 16.09 -2.78
CA THR A 220 2.01 14.99 -3.39
C THR A 220 2.31 14.86 -4.89
N LEU A 221 2.33 15.98 -5.61
CA LEU A 221 2.62 16.01 -7.05
C LEU A 221 4.06 15.59 -7.37
N CYS A 222 4.99 15.80 -6.44
CA CYS A 222 6.38 15.41 -6.60
C CYS A 222 6.64 13.91 -6.38
N LEU A 223 5.91 13.28 -5.46
CA LEU A 223 6.10 11.87 -5.10
C LEU A 223 5.45 10.90 -6.11
N PHE A 224 4.41 11.35 -6.83
CA PHE A 224 3.57 10.46 -7.64
C PHE A 224 4.19 9.96 -8.97
N PRO A 225 4.83 10.80 -9.82
CA PRO A 225 5.22 10.35 -11.17
C PRO A 225 6.52 9.52 -11.22
N ASN A 226 7.53 9.87 -10.41
CA ASN A 226 8.89 9.33 -10.55
C ASN A 226 9.09 7.97 -9.88
N GLU A 227 8.53 7.78 -8.69
CA GLU A 227 8.66 6.52 -7.97
C GLU A 227 7.77 5.46 -8.63
N TYR A 228 6.54 5.80 -9.02
CA TYR A 228 5.60 4.79 -9.53
C TYR A 228 6.10 4.10 -10.81
N THR A 229 6.73 4.82 -11.75
CA THR A 229 7.22 4.21 -13.01
C THR A 229 8.44 3.30 -12.80
N LYS A 230 9.39 3.72 -11.94
CA LYS A 230 10.56 2.90 -11.57
C LYS A 230 10.14 1.72 -10.70
N VAL A 231 9.37 1.96 -9.63
CA VAL A 231 8.81 0.94 -8.74
C VAL A 231 7.95 -0.05 -9.53
N HIS A 232 7.09 0.40 -10.44
CA HIS A 232 6.31 -0.52 -11.28
C HIS A 232 7.23 -1.43 -12.10
N ARG A 233 8.34 -0.94 -12.66
CA ARG A 233 9.27 -1.79 -13.41
C ARG A 233 9.93 -2.88 -12.56
N TYR A 234 10.20 -2.60 -11.28
CA TYR A 234 10.87 -3.55 -10.37
C TYR A 234 9.90 -4.44 -9.59
N PHE A 235 8.68 -3.97 -9.31
CA PHE A 235 7.70 -4.69 -8.48
C PHE A 235 6.54 -5.30 -9.29
N SER A 236 6.33 -4.89 -10.55
CA SER A 236 5.24 -5.43 -11.36
C SER A 236 5.63 -6.80 -11.94
N PRO A 237 4.83 -7.85 -11.69
CA PRO A 237 5.05 -9.15 -12.28
C PRO A 237 4.69 -9.23 -13.76
N LYS A 238 4.15 -8.15 -14.32
CA LYS A 238 3.65 -8.09 -15.69
C LYS A 238 4.71 -8.46 -16.72
N GLN A 239 5.92 -7.90 -16.62
CA GLN A 239 6.95 -8.15 -17.63
C GLN A 239 7.42 -9.61 -17.58
N THR A 240 7.69 -10.12 -16.38
CA THR A 240 8.07 -11.53 -16.18
C THR A 240 6.97 -12.49 -16.62
N ALA A 241 5.72 -12.16 -16.36
CA ALA A 241 4.58 -12.95 -16.81
C ALA A 241 4.49 -13.03 -18.35
N ILE A 242 4.76 -11.92 -19.03
CA ILE A 242 4.82 -11.85 -20.50
C ILE A 242 6.01 -12.65 -21.01
N ASP A 243 7.20 -12.46 -20.44
CA ASP A 243 8.41 -13.16 -20.86
C ASP A 243 8.29 -14.68 -20.63
N ALA A 244 7.73 -15.09 -19.49
CA ALA A 244 7.43 -16.48 -19.18
C ALA A 244 6.38 -17.08 -20.12
N ALA A 245 5.34 -16.33 -20.48
CA ALA A 245 4.34 -16.78 -21.45
C ALA A 245 4.92 -16.92 -22.86
N MET A 246 5.78 -15.98 -23.29
CA MET A 246 6.48 -16.06 -24.57
C MET A 246 7.39 -17.28 -24.65
N VAL A 247 8.11 -17.58 -23.56
CA VAL A 247 8.98 -18.74 -23.46
C VAL A 247 8.21 -20.05 -23.42
N ALA A 248 7.10 -20.07 -22.69
CA ALA A 248 6.28 -21.26 -22.58
C ALA A 248 5.63 -21.63 -23.92
N ASP A 249 5.47 -20.68 -24.85
CA ASP A 249 4.98 -20.89 -26.22
C ASP A 249 3.71 -21.76 -26.27
N GLY A 250 2.70 -21.36 -25.49
CA GLY A 250 1.44 -22.11 -25.33
C GLY A 250 1.51 -23.30 -24.37
N GLY A 251 2.68 -23.62 -23.80
CA GLY A 251 2.88 -24.58 -22.74
C GLY A 251 2.63 -24.02 -21.33
N PRO A 252 2.83 -24.85 -20.28
CA PRO A 252 2.63 -24.46 -18.89
C PRO A 252 3.74 -23.56 -18.32
N VAL A 253 3.34 -22.59 -17.50
CA VAL A 253 4.22 -21.75 -16.68
C VAL A 253 4.17 -22.26 -15.25
N TYR A 254 5.27 -22.82 -14.75
CA TYR A 254 5.35 -23.33 -13.39
C TYR A 254 5.93 -22.30 -12.43
N THR A 255 5.46 -22.33 -11.18
CA THR A 255 6.09 -21.63 -10.06
C THR A 255 6.06 -22.48 -8.79
N ILE A 256 7.04 -22.28 -7.89
CA ILE A 256 7.18 -23.04 -6.65
C ILE A 256 7.05 -22.08 -5.48
N ASN A 257 6.27 -22.47 -4.47
CA ASN A 257 6.13 -21.77 -3.20
C ASN A 257 5.68 -20.32 -3.33
N GLY A 258 4.70 -20.08 -4.21
CA GLY A 258 3.99 -18.81 -4.30
C GLY A 258 4.90 -17.60 -4.17
N ILE A 259 5.81 -17.41 -5.16
CA ILE A 259 6.62 -16.19 -5.26
C ILE A 259 5.69 -15.00 -5.01
N ARG A 260 6.16 -13.92 -4.38
CA ARG A 260 5.36 -12.72 -4.01
C ARG A 260 4.44 -12.18 -5.13
N CYS A 261 4.70 -12.59 -6.36
CA CYS A 261 4.07 -12.21 -7.60
C CYS A 261 3.10 -13.25 -8.20
N GLU A 262 2.82 -14.38 -7.52
CA GLU A 262 2.01 -15.49 -8.03
C GLU A 262 0.68 -15.03 -8.63
N TYR A 263 -0.03 -14.13 -7.95
CA TYR A 263 -1.33 -13.63 -8.42
C TYR A 263 -1.21 -12.80 -9.69
N GLY A 264 -0.13 -12.03 -9.81
CA GLY A 264 0.10 -11.23 -11.00
C GLY A 264 0.64 -12.06 -12.17
N LEU A 265 1.50 -13.06 -11.90
CA LEU A 265 1.89 -14.06 -12.90
C LEU A 265 0.65 -14.79 -13.43
N PHE A 266 -0.24 -15.23 -12.54
CA PHE A 266 -1.50 -15.89 -12.93
C PHE A 266 -2.38 -14.97 -13.77
N PHE A 267 -2.49 -13.70 -13.39
CA PHE A 267 -3.31 -12.73 -14.09
C PHE A 267 -2.78 -12.40 -15.50
N TYR A 268 -1.46 -12.28 -15.66
CA TYR A 268 -0.84 -11.84 -16.92
C TYR A 268 -0.41 -13.00 -17.83
N SER A 269 -0.15 -14.20 -17.32
CA SER A 269 0.27 -15.39 -18.10
C SER A 269 -0.89 -16.30 -18.52
N ARG A 270 -2.15 -15.86 -18.36
CA ARG A 270 -3.36 -16.68 -18.60
C ARG A 270 -3.29 -17.49 -19.91
N PRO A 271 -3.75 -18.76 -19.95
CA PRO A 271 -4.36 -19.57 -18.87
C PRO A 271 -3.46 -20.70 -18.28
N ASN A 272 -2.19 -20.82 -18.65
CA ASN A 272 -1.44 -22.06 -18.41
C ASN A 272 -0.54 -22.06 -17.16
N MET A 273 -0.88 -21.33 -16.10
CA MET A 273 -0.02 -21.28 -14.91
C MET A 273 -0.31 -22.43 -13.93
N VAL A 274 0.75 -23.08 -13.45
CA VAL A 274 0.71 -24.18 -12.49
C VAL A 274 1.54 -23.82 -11.26
N VAL A 275 0.91 -23.76 -10.09
CA VAL A 275 1.56 -23.43 -8.81
C VAL A 275 1.79 -24.72 -8.03
N ALA A 276 3.06 -25.02 -7.72
CA ALA A 276 3.41 -26.03 -6.73
C ALA A 276 3.63 -25.38 -5.36
N ARG A 277 3.07 -25.95 -4.29
CA ARG A 277 3.25 -25.42 -2.93
C ARG A 277 4.67 -25.58 -2.44
N ASP A 278 5.31 -26.68 -2.79
CA ASP A 278 6.68 -26.97 -2.44
C ASP A 278 7.42 -27.70 -3.56
N LEU A 279 8.73 -27.86 -3.38
CA LEU A 279 9.57 -28.57 -4.32
C LEU A 279 9.11 -30.02 -4.52
N LYS A 280 8.61 -30.70 -3.48
CA LYS A 280 8.19 -32.11 -3.57
C LYS A 280 6.96 -32.27 -4.46
N GLU A 281 6.00 -31.35 -4.34
CA GLU A 281 4.82 -31.28 -5.21
C GLU A 281 5.23 -30.92 -6.64
N PHE A 282 6.15 -29.96 -6.81
CA PHE A 282 6.69 -29.61 -8.12
C PHE A 282 7.31 -30.82 -8.85
N MET A 283 8.12 -31.61 -8.15
CA MET A 283 8.74 -32.82 -8.71
C MET A 283 7.71 -33.87 -9.18
N LYS A 284 6.50 -33.87 -8.62
CA LYS A 284 5.42 -34.79 -9.03
C LYS A 284 4.67 -34.30 -10.27
N ILE A 285 4.56 -33.00 -10.46
CA ILE A 285 3.74 -32.39 -11.51
C ILE A 285 4.55 -31.99 -12.75
N ILE A 286 5.86 -31.79 -12.63
CA ILE A 286 6.69 -31.40 -13.78
C ILE A 286 6.70 -32.54 -14.83
N PRO A 287 6.37 -32.26 -16.10
CA PRO A 287 6.37 -33.29 -17.13
C PRO A 287 7.81 -33.71 -17.44
N LYS A 288 8.11 -35.01 -17.36
CA LYS A 288 9.44 -35.57 -17.66
C LYS A 288 9.91 -35.31 -19.11
N ARG A 289 9.01 -34.88 -20.00
CA ARG A 289 9.25 -34.65 -21.44
C ARG A 289 8.55 -33.39 -22.00
N ALA A 290 8.28 -32.36 -21.20
CA ALA A 290 7.73 -31.13 -21.77
C ALA A 290 8.82 -30.38 -22.54
N ASP A 291 8.58 -30.15 -23.84
CA ASP A 291 9.51 -29.39 -24.65
C ASP A 291 9.40 -27.88 -24.48
N ASN A 292 8.18 -27.40 -24.25
CA ASN A 292 7.85 -25.99 -24.07
C ASN A 292 7.21 -25.79 -22.69
N TYR A 293 7.99 -25.29 -21.73
CA TYR A 293 7.51 -24.84 -20.42
C TYR A 293 8.40 -23.71 -19.90
N ALA A 294 7.84 -22.83 -19.07
CA ALA A 294 8.61 -21.82 -18.34
C ALA A 294 8.60 -22.13 -16.85
N LEU A 295 9.70 -21.85 -16.16
CA LEU A 295 9.79 -21.97 -14.70
C LEU A 295 10.19 -20.64 -14.08
N VAL A 296 9.34 -20.14 -13.18
CA VAL A 296 9.58 -18.93 -12.39
C VAL A 296 9.75 -19.35 -10.94
N VAL A 297 10.98 -19.30 -10.43
CA VAL A 297 11.39 -19.81 -9.12
C VAL A 297 12.36 -18.87 -8.44
N SER A 298 12.49 -18.94 -7.11
CA SER A 298 13.54 -18.20 -6.40
C SER A 298 14.94 -18.71 -6.79
N PRO A 299 16.00 -17.89 -6.71
CA PRO A 299 17.36 -18.34 -7.03
C PRO A 299 17.84 -19.52 -6.17
N ASN A 300 17.36 -19.64 -4.93
CA ASN A 300 17.67 -20.79 -4.08
C ASN A 300 17.01 -22.07 -4.62
N ASP A 301 15.74 -22.00 -5.01
CA ASP A 301 15.02 -23.14 -5.58
C ASP A 301 15.60 -23.55 -6.94
N ALA A 302 15.99 -22.57 -7.77
CA ALA A 302 16.68 -22.82 -9.04
C ALA A 302 17.97 -23.64 -8.85
N LYS A 303 18.77 -23.30 -7.83
CA LYS A 303 20.00 -24.04 -7.51
C LYS A 303 19.70 -25.47 -7.08
N ILE A 304 18.73 -25.67 -6.20
CA ILE A 304 18.33 -27.01 -5.72
C ILE A 304 17.82 -27.87 -6.87
N LEU A 305 17.05 -27.29 -7.80
CA LEU A 305 16.54 -27.99 -8.98
C LEU A 305 17.66 -28.45 -9.92
N ALA A 306 18.69 -27.62 -10.11
CA ALA A 306 19.86 -27.97 -10.90
C ALA A 306 20.64 -29.14 -10.27
N GLU A 307 20.76 -29.17 -8.94
CA GLU A 307 21.38 -30.28 -8.19
C GLU A 307 20.61 -31.61 -8.34
N HIS A 308 19.29 -31.54 -8.55
CA HIS A 308 18.42 -32.72 -8.79
C HIS A 308 18.37 -33.15 -10.26
N GLY A 309 19.21 -32.59 -11.13
CA GLY A 309 19.29 -32.97 -12.55
C GLY A 309 18.12 -32.49 -13.40
N ILE A 310 17.28 -31.58 -12.89
CA ILE A 310 16.26 -30.91 -13.69
C ILE A 310 16.96 -29.87 -14.57
N LYS A 311 16.97 -30.12 -15.89
CA LYS A 311 17.41 -29.12 -16.86
C LYS A 311 16.41 -27.97 -16.89
N LEU A 312 16.77 -26.88 -16.22
CA LEU A 312 16.08 -25.59 -16.31
C LEU A 312 16.13 -25.12 -17.77
N LYS A 313 15.01 -25.24 -18.50
CA LYS A 313 14.95 -24.75 -19.88
C LYS A 313 14.92 -23.22 -19.93
N VAL A 314 14.20 -22.59 -19.01
CA VAL A 314 14.25 -21.15 -18.75
C VAL A 314 13.96 -20.89 -17.26
N CYS A 315 14.80 -20.08 -16.62
CA CYS A 315 14.68 -19.66 -15.22
C CYS A 315 14.68 -18.14 -15.15
N PHE A 316 13.72 -17.56 -14.44
CA PHE A 316 13.68 -16.13 -14.15
C PHE A 316 14.04 -15.91 -12.68
N ASP A 317 15.20 -15.32 -12.41
CA ASP A 317 15.71 -15.07 -11.06
C ASP A 317 15.06 -13.81 -10.45
N GLU A 318 14.50 -13.95 -9.24
CA GLU A 318 13.99 -12.85 -8.40
C GLU A 318 15.02 -11.73 -8.11
N LYS A 319 16.33 -11.98 -8.30
CA LYS A 319 17.38 -10.93 -8.29
C LYS A 319 17.60 -10.26 -9.64
N GLU A 320 17.42 -10.96 -10.76
CA GLU A 320 17.44 -10.34 -12.10
C GLU A 320 16.25 -9.39 -12.28
N TRP A 321 15.15 -9.61 -11.53
CA TRP A 321 14.05 -8.64 -11.38
C TRP A 321 14.48 -7.29 -10.80
N LEU A 322 15.39 -7.27 -9.83
CA LEU A 322 15.84 -6.05 -9.16
C LEU A 322 16.86 -5.25 -9.99
N ILE A 323 17.49 -5.88 -10.98
CA ILE A 323 18.61 -5.29 -11.74
C ILE A 323 18.28 -5.12 -13.24
N GLY A 324 17.17 -5.69 -13.73
CA GLY A 324 16.72 -5.49 -15.12
C GLY A 324 17.68 -6.08 -16.17
N LYS A 325 18.54 -7.02 -15.77
CA LYS A 325 19.32 -7.82 -16.71
C LYS A 325 18.52 -9.09 -16.98
N ILE A 326 18.04 -9.23 -18.21
CA ILE A 326 17.59 -10.51 -18.74
C ILE A 326 18.84 -11.15 -19.34
N ASP A 327 19.38 -12.23 -18.77
CA ASP A 327 20.42 -12.98 -19.49
C ASP A 327 19.80 -13.79 -20.65
N ARG A 328 19.66 -13.12 -21.80
CA ARG A 328 19.22 -13.73 -23.05
C ARG A 328 20.21 -14.76 -23.62
N LYS A 329 21.35 -15.04 -22.96
CA LYS A 329 22.32 -16.02 -23.48
C LYS A 329 21.88 -17.47 -23.28
N ALA A 330 21.04 -17.77 -22.28
CA ALA A 330 20.57 -19.14 -22.07
C ALA A 330 19.59 -19.63 -23.16
N SER A 331 18.91 -18.73 -23.87
CA SER A 331 17.97 -19.10 -24.95
C SER A 331 18.64 -19.30 -26.32
N ARG A 332 19.97 -19.13 -26.43
CA ARG A 332 20.72 -19.29 -27.69
C ARG A 332 21.63 -20.52 -27.74
N ALA A 333 21.67 -21.34 -26.71
CA ALA A 333 22.32 -22.66 -26.80
C ALA A 333 21.31 -23.67 -27.36
N ARG A 334 21.06 -23.59 -28.67
CA ARG A 334 20.64 -24.76 -29.46
C ARG A 334 21.88 -25.56 -29.83
#